data_AF-A0A658NMP3-F1
#
_entry.id   AF-A0A658NMP3-F1
#
_cell.length_a   1.000
_cell.length_b   1.000
_cell.length_c   1.000
_cell.angle_alpha   90.00
_cell.angle_beta   90.00
_cell.angle_gamma   90.00
#
_symmetry.space_group_name_H-M   'P 1'
#
loop_
_entity.id
_entity.type
_entity.pdbx_description
1 polymer ?
#
loop_
_entity_poly.entity_id
_entity_poly.type
_entity_poly.pdbx_seq_one_letter_code
_entity_poly.pdbx_strand_id
1 'polypeptide(L)' 'YAEVTGYGATSDGHDMVAPSGEGGERSMRVALSTLPQGRRIDYINSHGTSTPVGDITEVEAIRRVFGRGQTPPIAST' A
#
# COMPACT_ATOMS: atom_id res chain seq x y z
N TYR A 1 5.86 -20.57 2.70
CA TYR A 1 6.54 -20.22 3.96
C TYR A 1 7.28 -18.91 3.72
N ALA A 2 7.23 -17.95 4.66
CA ALA A 2 7.86 -16.62 4.52
C ALA A 2 8.16 -16.03 5.91
N GLU A 3 9.00 -14.98 5.94
CA GLU A 3 9.31 -14.20 7.13
C GLU A 3 8.65 -12.82 7.05
N VAL A 4 8.10 -12.34 8.17
CA VAL A 4 7.57 -10.98 8.28
C VAL A 4 8.73 -10.04 8.61
N THR A 5 9.08 -9.16 7.68
CA THR A 5 10.23 -8.23 7.80
C THR A 5 9.83 -6.79 8.09
N GLY A 6 8.53 -6.49 8.07
CA GLY A 6 8.00 -5.17 8.36
C GLY A 6 6.48 -5.17 8.46
N TYR A 7 5.95 -4.19 9.19
CA TYR A 7 4.52 -4.01 9.39
C TYR A 7 4.19 -2.54 9.63
N GLY A 8 3.03 -2.11 9.15
CA GLY A 8 2.47 -0.80 9.38
C GLY A 8 0.95 -0.90 9.44
N ALA A 9 0.34 -0.09 10.30
CA ALA A 9 -1.10 0.04 10.38
C ALA A 9 -1.45 1.47 10.77
N THR A 10 -2.46 2.02 10.13
CA THR A 10 -2.95 3.37 10.38
C THR A 10 -4.47 3.41 10.21
N SER A 11 -5.10 4.48 10.65
CA SER A 11 -6.50 4.79 10.36
C SER A 11 -6.61 6.08 9.55
N ASP A 12 -7.57 6.13 8.63
CA ASP A 12 -7.81 7.26 7.73
C ASP A 12 -8.44 8.45 8.46
N GLY A 13 -9.19 8.21 9.55
CA GLY A 13 -9.65 9.20 10.53
C GLY A 13 -10.55 10.35 10.03
N HIS A 14 -10.68 10.53 8.71
CA HIS A 14 -11.36 11.65 8.07
C HIS A 14 -12.83 11.37 7.75
N ASP A 15 -13.11 10.19 7.22
CA ASP A 15 -14.47 9.69 6.92
C ASP A 15 -14.54 8.22 7.35
N MET A 16 -15.66 7.78 7.92
CA MET A 16 -15.80 6.41 8.43
C MET A 16 -15.93 5.36 7.32
N VAL A 17 -16.34 5.75 6.11
CA VAL A 17 -16.72 4.83 5.03
C VAL A 17 -15.93 5.08 3.76
N ALA A 18 -15.55 6.33 3.48
CA ALA A 18 -14.76 6.66 2.31
C ALA A 18 -13.26 6.40 2.55
N PRO A 19 -12.58 5.61 1.70
CA PRO A 19 -11.14 5.45 1.78
C PRO A 19 -10.44 6.76 1.38
N SER A 20 -9.52 7.24 2.20
CA SER A 20 -8.76 8.47 1.95
C SER A 20 -7.52 8.23 1.09
N GLY A 21 -6.98 7.01 1.12
CA GLY A 21 -5.71 6.63 0.49
C GLY A 21 -4.47 7.18 1.18
N GLU A 22 -4.57 8.20 2.03
CA GLU A 22 -3.46 8.75 2.81
C GLU A 22 -3.02 7.76 3.91
N GLY A 23 -3.96 7.15 4.63
CA GLY A 23 -3.61 6.15 5.63
C GLY A 23 -2.99 4.90 4.97
N GLY A 24 -3.53 4.45 3.83
CA GLY A 24 -2.89 3.37 3.05
C GLY A 24 -1.43 3.68 2.70
N GLU A 25 -1.15 4.89 2.20
CA GLU A 25 0.21 5.36 1.94
C GLU A 25 1.07 5.39 3.21
N ARG A 26 0.56 5.97 4.29
CA ARG A 26 1.29 6.11 5.56
C ARG A 26 1.63 4.75 6.17
N SER A 27 0.68 3.82 6.14
CA SER A 27 0.86 2.44 6.56
C SER A 27 1.99 1.76 5.79
N MET A 28 2.00 1.88 4.46
CA MET A 28 3.08 1.36 3.61
C MET A 28 4.43 2.00 3.93
N ARG A 29 4.49 3.33 4.13
CA ARG A 29 5.74 4.03 4.50
C ARG A 29 6.29 3.56 5.85
N VAL A 30 5.43 3.31 6.84
CA VAL A 30 5.84 2.73 8.13
C VAL A 30 6.42 1.33 7.93
N ALA A 31 5.76 0.46 7.18
CA ALA A 31 6.26 -0.89 6.90
C ALA A 31 7.61 -0.86 6.14
N LEU A 32 7.78 0.03 5.16
CA LEU A 32 9.03 0.18 4.42
C LEU A 32 10.16 0.74 5.29
N SER A 33 9.84 1.56 6.30
CA SER A 33 10.85 2.15 7.19
C SER A 33 11.58 1.12 8.07
N THR A 34 10.99 -0.06 8.27
CA THR A 34 11.60 -1.15 9.04
C THR A 34 12.48 -2.06 8.17
N LEU A 35 12.46 -1.88 6.84
CA LEU A 35 13.23 -2.70 5.92
C LEU A 35 14.69 -2.23 5.84
N PRO A 36 15.63 -3.15 5.60
CA PRO A 36 17.01 -2.78 5.30
C PRO A 36 17.09 -1.85 4.08
N GLN A 37 18.03 -0.91 4.12
CA GLN A 37 18.27 0.02 3.02
C GLN A 37 18.53 -0.73 1.70
N GLY A 38 17.87 -0.29 0.63
CA GLY A 38 18.02 -0.88 -0.70
C GLY A 38 17.18 -2.14 -0.95
N ARG A 39 16.41 -2.62 0.03
CA ARG A 39 15.44 -3.69 -0.20
C ARG A 39 14.41 -3.24 -1.25
N ARG A 40 14.21 -4.06 -2.27
CA ARG A 40 13.21 -3.86 -3.32
C ARG A 40 11.97 -4.72 -3.07
N ILE A 41 10.83 -4.22 -3.50
CA ILE A 41 9.55 -4.92 -3.49
C ILE A 41 9.26 -5.37 -4.91
N ASP A 42 9.13 -6.68 -5.12
CA ASP A 42 8.95 -7.26 -6.45
C ASP A 42 7.47 -7.47 -6.81
N TYR A 43 6.58 -7.45 -5.81
CA TYR A 43 5.16 -7.74 -5.98
C TYR A 43 4.35 -7.12 -4.84
N ILE A 44 3.14 -6.67 -5.16
CA ILE A 44 2.15 -6.19 -4.20
C ILE A 44 0.88 -7.01 -4.35
N ASN A 45 0.47 -7.67 -3.27
CA ASN A 45 -0.87 -8.24 -3.15
C ASN A 45 -1.80 -7.14 -2.61
N SER A 46 -2.67 -6.60 -3.47
CA SER A 46 -3.60 -5.54 -3.10
C SER A 46 -4.80 -6.09 -2.33
N HIS A 47 -5.52 -5.22 -1.61
CA HIS A 47 -6.79 -5.58 -1.01
C HIS A 47 -7.87 -5.85 -2.08
N GLY A 48 -7.94 -5.03 -3.13
CA GLY A 48 -8.68 -5.36 -4.36
C GLY A 48 -10.18 -5.62 -4.13
N THR A 49 -10.87 -4.70 -3.48
CA THR A 49 -12.28 -4.84 -3.08
C THR A 49 -13.28 -4.92 -4.24
N SER A 50 -12.83 -4.72 -5.48
CA SER A 50 -13.69 -4.61 -6.67
C SER A 50 -14.64 -3.42 -6.60
N THR A 51 -14.30 -2.40 -5.82
CA THR A 51 -15.04 -1.14 -5.76
C THR A 51 -14.24 -0.06 -6.49
N PRO A 52 -14.84 0.69 -7.43
CA PRO A 52 -14.10 1.72 -8.16
C PRO A 52 -13.43 2.74 -7.24
N VAL A 53 -14.12 3.17 -6.17
CA VAL A 53 -13.61 4.15 -5.21
C VAL A 53 -12.46 3.59 -4.38
N GLY A 54 -12.56 2.34 -3.92
CA GLY A 54 -11.50 1.69 -3.14
C GLY A 54 -10.27 1.39 -3.99
N ASP A 55 -10.46 0.74 -5.12
CA ASP A 55 -9.37 0.21 -5.93
C ASP A 55 -8.56 1.33 -6.61
N ILE A 56 -9.22 2.40 -7.07
CA ILE A 56 -8.51 3.59 -7.60
C ILE A 56 -7.69 4.25 -6.49
N THR A 57 -8.28 4.44 -5.32
CA THR A 57 -7.62 5.06 -4.16
C THR A 57 -6.42 4.25 -3.70
N GLU A 58 -6.54 2.92 -3.66
CA GLU A 58 -5.46 1.99 -3.31
C GLU A 58 -4.30 2.06 -4.30
N VAL A 59 -4.57 1.98 -5.61
CA VAL A 59 -3.53 2.06 -6.64
C VAL A 59 -2.82 3.41 -6.62
N GLU A 60 -3.55 4.50 -6.40
CA GLU A 60 -2.95 5.83 -6.30
C GLU A 60 -2.08 5.97 -5.05
N ALA A 61 -2.48 5.40 -3.91
CA ALA A 61 -1.65 5.35 -2.71
C ALA A 61 -0.34 4.58 -2.95
N ILE A 62 -0.42 3.41 -3.59
CA ILE A 62 0.76 2.60 -3.95
C ILE A 62 1.70 3.40 -4.87
N ARG A 63 1.15 4.10 -5.88
CA ARG A 63 1.94 4.94 -6.79
C ARG A 63 2.63 6.12 -6.11
N ARG A 64 2.03 6.70 -5.06
CA ARG A 64 2.67 7.75 -4.25
C ARG A 64 3.85 7.22 -3.43
N VAL A 65 3.81 5.96 -3.02
CA VAL A 65 4.89 5.30 -2.27
C VAL A 65 6.05 4.90 -3.18
N PHE A 66 5.77 4.18 -4.27
CA PHE A 66 6.80 3.57 -5.11
C PHE A 66 7.16 4.40 -6.36
N GLY A 67 6.41 5.47 -6.64
CA GLY A 67 6.58 6.30 -7.83
C GLY A 67 5.87 5.73 -9.05
N ARG A 68 5.28 6.62 -9.87
CA ARG A 68 4.65 6.25 -11.15
C ARG A 68 5.72 5.75 -12.13
N GLY A 69 5.43 4.63 -12.79
CA GLY A 69 6.35 3.98 -13.73
C GLY A 69 7.43 3.09 -13.09
N GLN A 70 7.57 3.12 -11.76
CA GLN A 70 8.47 2.26 -10.98
C GLN A 70 7.70 1.39 -9.97
N THR A 71 6.37 1.41 -10.05
CA THR A 71 5.49 0.66 -9.16
C THR A 71 5.66 -0.85 -9.42
N PRO A 72 5.85 -1.68 -8.38
CA PRO A 72 5.87 -3.13 -8.54
C PRO A 72 4.56 -3.64 -9.15
N PRO A 73 4.57 -4.80 -9.83
CA PRO A 73 3.33 -5.46 -10.25
C PRO A 73 2.34 -5.60 -9.10
N ILE A 74 1.09 -5.20 -9.35
CA ILE A 74 -0.02 -5.26 -8.40
C ILE A 74 -1.01 -6.31 -8.91
N ALA A 75 -1.37 -7.27 -8.07
CA ALA A 75 -2.51 -8.16 -8.32
C ALA A 75 -3.19 -8.56 -7.01
N SER A 76 -4.42 -9.05 -7.14
CA SER A 76 -5.24 -9.56 -6.03
C SER A 76 -5.62 -11.02 -6.31
N THR A 77 -5.84 -11.81 -5.27
CA THR A 77 -6.36 -13.19 -5.36
C THR A 77 -7.69 -13.30 -4.64
#